data_AF-S4PEY0-F1
#
_entry.id   AF-S4PEY0-F1
#
_cell.length_a   1.000
_cell.length_b   1.000
_cell.length_c   1.000
_cell.angle_alpha   90.00
_cell.angle_beta   90.00
_cell.angle_gamma   90.00
#
_symmetry.space_group_name_H-M   'P 1'
#
loop_
_entity.id
_entity.type
_entity.pdbx_description
1 polymer ?
#
loop_
_entity_poly.entity_id
_entity_poly.type
_entity_poly.pdbx_seq_one_letter_code
_entity_poly.pdbx_strand_id
1 'polypeptide(L)'
;MLRGELRRAEGELEDRCWAPPPGLQQWLQLTHEVENRSYLRKKQQADMQLQQARDACEKLRKKRSSLVGAFVSTHGKSIDDVDRSIVEARTALNEVTQELQERMHRWKQIERLCGFNIINNNGLQFLESTLYRTANGRQGRVRMSSSQDDLSVGDDTSLCGSGKIDDAVCNEHTD
;
A
#
# COMPACT_ATOMS: atom_id res chain seq x y z
N MET A 1 2.11 42.88 44.94
CA MET A 1 0.91 42.03 44.75
C MET A 1 0.46 42.03 43.29
N LEU A 2 0.13 43.18 42.70
CA LEU A 2 -0.34 43.30 41.30
C LEU A 2 0.53 42.61 40.23
N ARG A 3 1.87 42.69 40.30
CA ARG A 3 2.75 41.99 39.33
C ARG A 3 2.70 40.46 39.43
N GLY A 4 2.41 39.91 40.61
CA GLY A 4 2.29 38.47 40.82
C GLY A 4 0.93 37.95 40.37
N GLU A 5 -0.12 38.74 40.58
CA GLU A 5 -1.46 38.46 40.08
C GLU A 5 -1.54 38.58 38.55
N LEU A 6 -0.85 39.57 37.96
CA LEU A 6 -0.73 39.71 36.50
C LEU A 6 -0.04 38.50 35.88
N ARG A 7 1.10 38.04 36.45
CA ARG A 7 1.80 36.84 35.96
C ARG A 7 0.99 35.56 36.12
N ARG A 8 0.19 35.44 37.19
CA ARG A 8 -0.72 34.32 37.37
C ARG A 8 -1.88 34.35 36.38
N ALA A 9 -2.46 35.53 36.15
CA ALA A 9 -3.48 35.72 35.14
C ALA A 9 -2.93 35.48 33.72
N GLU A 10 -1.70 35.88 33.41
CA GLU A 10 -0.99 35.59 32.14
C GLU A 10 -0.77 34.09 31.96
N GLY A 11 -0.30 33.37 33.00
CA GLY A 11 -0.15 31.92 32.95
C GLY A 11 -1.48 31.16 32.83
N GLU A 12 -2.53 31.63 33.50
CA GLU A 12 -3.90 31.08 33.38
C GLU A 12 -4.55 31.43 32.03
N LEU A 13 -4.15 32.52 31.37
CA LEU A 13 -4.60 32.91 30.04
C LEU A 13 -3.90 32.07 28.95
N GLU A 14 -2.59 31.84 29.08
CA GLU A 14 -1.82 30.95 28.21
C GLU A 14 -2.43 29.53 28.18
N ASP A 15 -2.86 29.00 29.33
CA ASP A 15 -3.55 27.70 29.43
C ASP A 15 -4.97 27.68 28.82
N ARG A 16 -5.59 28.85 28.57
CA ARG A 16 -6.99 28.97 28.10
C ARG A 16 -7.16 29.45 26.66
N CYS A 17 -6.08 29.78 25.97
CA CYS A 17 -6.14 30.46 24.68
C CYS A 17 -5.74 29.59 23.48
N TRP A 18 -5.52 28.29 23.69
CA TRP A 18 -5.27 27.38 22.58
C TRP A 18 -6.55 27.17 21.77
N ALA A 19 -6.54 27.69 20.54
CA ALA A 19 -7.46 27.32 19.50
C ALA A 19 -6.65 26.82 18.30
N PRO A 20 -7.05 25.70 17.67
CA PRO A 20 -6.33 25.19 16.52
C PRO A 20 -6.36 26.23 15.39
N PRO A 21 -5.20 26.50 14.74
CA PRO A 21 -5.15 27.47 13.66
C PRO A 21 -6.03 27.04 12.47
N PRO A 22 -6.56 28.01 11.69
CA PRO A 22 -7.34 27.72 10.50
C PRO A 22 -6.58 26.79 9.55
N GLY A 23 -7.29 25.80 8.98
CA GLY A 23 -6.73 24.83 8.05
C GLY A 23 -6.02 23.63 8.69
N LEU A 24 -5.67 23.67 9.98
CA LEU A 24 -5.02 22.54 10.66
C LEU A 24 -5.84 21.25 10.54
N GLN A 25 -7.16 21.34 10.72
CA GLN A 25 -8.05 20.19 10.59
C GLN A 25 -7.93 19.52 9.22
N GLN A 26 -7.94 20.28 8.13
CA GLN A 26 -7.92 19.74 6.78
C GLN A 26 -6.57 19.08 6.47
N TRP A 27 -5.46 19.66 6.95
CA TRP A 27 -4.13 19.07 6.79
C TRP A 27 -3.94 17.80 7.63
N LEU A 28 -4.48 17.75 8.85
CA LEU A 28 -4.47 16.52 9.65
C LEU A 28 -5.36 15.44 9.04
N GLN A 29 -6.51 15.79 8.48
CA GLN A 29 -7.36 14.87 7.72
C GLN A 29 -6.60 14.30 6.52
N LEU A 30 -5.94 15.15 5.72
CA LEU A 30 -5.12 14.68 4.59
C LEU A 30 -4.00 13.75 5.06
N THR A 31 -3.33 14.10 6.16
CA THR A 31 -2.27 13.29 6.76
C THR A 31 -2.80 11.92 7.17
N HIS A 32 -3.94 11.87 7.87
CA HIS A 32 -4.62 10.64 8.24
C HIS A 32 -4.92 9.77 7.01
N GLU A 33 -5.48 10.36 5.95
CA GLU A 33 -5.82 9.64 4.72
C GLU A 33 -4.60 9.06 4.00
N VAL A 34 -3.51 9.84 3.89
CA VAL A 34 -2.26 9.37 3.29
C VAL A 34 -1.68 8.22 4.11
N GLU A 35 -1.65 8.37 5.43
CA GLU A 35 -1.19 7.33 6.33
C GLU A 35 -2.07 6.07 6.18
N ASN A 36 -3.40 6.23 6.11
CA ASN A 36 -4.36 5.13 6.03
C ASN A 36 -4.21 4.36 4.72
N ARG A 37 -4.00 5.06 3.61
CA ARG A 37 -3.69 4.46 2.32
C ARG A 37 -2.41 3.62 2.36
N SER A 38 -1.37 4.09 3.04
CA SER A 38 -0.12 3.32 3.21
C SER A 38 -0.34 2.07 4.06
N TYR A 39 -1.07 2.18 5.17
CA TYR A 39 -1.46 1.05 6.01
C TYR A 39 -2.25 -0.01 5.23
N LEU A 40 -3.26 0.40 4.45
CA LEU A 40 -4.10 -0.52 3.68
C LEU A 40 -3.28 -1.30 2.64
N ARG A 41 -2.31 -0.65 1.98
CA ARG A 41 -1.38 -1.35 1.07
C ARG A 41 -0.50 -2.36 1.81
N LYS A 42 0.07 -1.97 2.97
CA LYS A 42 0.91 -2.86 3.78
C LYS A 42 0.12 -4.06 4.29
N LYS A 43 -1.13 -3.86 4.73
CA LYS A 43 -2.06 -4.92 5.10
C LYS A 43 -2.31 -5.88 3.95
N GLN A 44 -2.66 -5.37 2.77
CA GLN A 44 -2.89 -6.19 1.58
C GLN A 44 -1.65 -7.04 1.21
N GLN A 45 -0.45 -6.46 1.32
CA GLN A 45 0.80 -7.19 1.09
C GLN A 45 1.02 -8.30 2.12
N ALA A 46 0.77 -8.05 3.40
CA ALA A 46 0.86 -9.08 4.44
C ALA A 46 -0.15 -10.22 4.22
N ASP A 47 -1.38 -9.90 3.82
CA ASP A 47 -2.41 -10.89 3.48
C ASP A 47 -1.99 -11.75 2.28
N MET A 48 -1.40 -11.13 1.26
CA MET A 48 -0.85 -11.84 0.10
C MET A 48 0.33 -12.74 0.49
N GLN A 49 1.23 -12.27 1.34
CA GLN A 49 2.38 -13.04 1.82
C GLN A 49 1.93 -14.27 2.64
N LEU A 50 0.89 -14.11 3.47
CA LEU A 50 0.27 -15.24 4.17
C LEU A 50 -0.30 -16.27 3.19
N GLN A 51 -0.98 -15.82 2.13
CA GLN A 51 -1.54 -16.72 1.13
C GLN A 51 -0.43 -17.48 0.39
N GLN A 52 0.65 -16.80 -0.01
CA GLN A 52 1.80 -17.43 -0.66
C GLN A 52 2.47 -18.49 0.24
N ALA A 53 2.65 -18.19 1.53
CA ALA A 53 3.19 -19.15 2.49
C ALA A 53 2.28 -20.39 2.62
N ARG A 54 0.95 -20.21 2.66
CA ARG A 54 -0.02 -21.33 2.67
C ARG A 54 0.08 -22.20 1.43
N ASP A 55 0.15 -21.59 0.25
CA ASP A 55 0.27 -22.31 -1.01
C ASP A 55 1.59 -23.08 -1.10
N ALA A 56 2.69 -22.50 -0.59
CA ALA A 56 3.99 -23.13 -0.52
C ALA A 56 3.97 -24.36 0.41
N CYS A 57 3.35 -24.25 1.59
CA CYS A 57 3.12 -25.37 2.50
C CYS A 57 2.33 -26.50 1.84
N GLU A 58 1.25 -26.17 1.12
CA GLU A 58 0.43 -27.18 0.46
C GLU A 58 1.18 -27.87 -0.69
N LYS A 59 1.94 -27.11 -1.49
CA LYS A 59 2.81 -27.65 -2.54
C LYS A 59 3.85 -28.60 -1.95
N LEU A 60 4.51 -28.21 -0.86
CA LEU A 60 5.49 -29.06 -0.17
C LEU A 60 4.84 -30.35 0.36
N ARG A 61 3.67 -30.25 0.98
CA ARG A 61 2.89 -31.41 1.45
C ARG A 61 2.57 -32.37 0.30
N LYS A 62 2.04 -31.87 -0.82
CA LYS A 62 1.72 -32.67 -2.02
C LYS A 62 2.95 -33.36 -2.60
N LYS A 63 4.08 -32.65 -2.69
CA LYS A 63 5.36 -33.23 -3.16
C LYS A 63 5.84 -34.37 -2.27
N ARG A 64 5.77 -34.20 -0.94
CA ARG A 64 6.16 -35.23 0.04
C ARG A 64 5.21 -36.43 0.08
N SER A 65 3.93 -36.25 -0.23
CA SER A 65 2.95 -37.34 -0.31
C SER A 65 2.97 -38.10 -1.64
N SER A 66 3.65 -37.60 -2.68
CA SER A 66 3.75 -38.26 -3.98
C SER A 66 4.81 -39.37 -3.98
N LEU A 67 4.48 -40.54 -4.52
CA LEU A 67 5.39 -41.70 -4.61
C LEU A 67 6.68 -41.39 -5.39
N VAL A 68 6.59 -40.59 -6.46
CA VAL A 68 7.75 -40.14 -7.25
C VAL A 68 8.56 -39.06 -6.50
N GLY A 69 7.87 -38.21 -5.73
CA GLY A 69 8.49 -37.15 -4.92
C GLY A 69 9.20 -37.67 -3.66
N ALA A 70 8.76 -38.81 -3.12
CA ALA A 70 9.40 -39.48 -1.99
C ALA A 70 10.77 -40.09 -2.35
N PHE A 71 10.98 -40.47 -3.62
CA PHE A 71 12.22 -41.08 -4.09
C PHE A 71 13.28 -40.03 -4.53
N VAL A 72 12.84 -38.88 -5.04
CA VAL A 72 13.71 -37.74 -5.47
C VAL A 72 13.68 -36.63 -4.42
N SER A 73 13.82 -37.00 -3.14
CA SER A 73 13.70 -36.07 -2.00
C SER A 73 14.66 -34.89 -2.15
N THR A 74 14.12 -33.74 -2.58
CA THR A 74 14.85 -32.49 -2.67
C THR A 74 15.14 -31.99 -1.26
N HIS A 75 16.43 -32.02 -0.91
CA HIS A 75 17.14 -31.56 0.30
C HIS A 75 16.47 -30.44 1.14
N GLY A 76 16.83 -30.39 2.43
CA GLY A 76 16.29 -29.50 3.49
C GLY A 76 16.06 -28.04 3.13
N LYS A 77 16.80 -27.49 2.15
CA LYS A 77 16.62 -26.14 1.61
C LYS A 77 15.17 -25.78 1.24
N SER A 78 14.40 -26.71 0.67
CA SER A 78 12.99 -26.46 0.33
C SER A 78 12.05 -26.37 1.53
N ILE A 79 12.42 -27.02 2.64
CA ILE A 79 11.70 -26.93 3.92
C ILE A 79 12.07 -25.62 4.60
N ASP A 80 13.37 -25.30 4.63
CA ASP A 80 13.88 -24.06 5.22
C ASP A 80 13.28 -22.82 4.53
N ASP A 81 13.14 -22.84 3.20
CA ASP A 81 12.52 -21.75 2.43
C ASP A 81 11.03 -21.59 2.78
N VAL A 82 10.30 -22.70 2.96
CA VAL A 82 8.89 -22.67 3.38
C VAL A 82 8.78 -22.18 4.82
N ASP A 83 9.58 -22.68 5.74
CA ASP A 83 9.57 -22.27 7.14
C ASP A 83 9.91 -20.78 7.29
N ARG A 84 10.90 -20.30 6.53
CA ARG A 84 11.22 -18.88 6.45
C ARG A 84 10.02 -18.06 5.96
N SER A 85 9.35 -18.49 4.89
CA SER A 85 8.18 -17.78 4.36
C SER A 85 7.03 -17.68 5.37
N ILE A 86 6.84 -18.72 6.20
CA ILE A 86 5.84 -18.73 7.27
C ILE A 86 6.19 -17.70 8.34
N VAL A 87 7.45 -17.67 8.80
CA VAL A 87 7.91 -16.73 9.82
C VAL A 87 7.77 -15.30 9.32
N GLU A 88 8.18 -15.02 8.09
CA GLU A 88 8.08 -13.68 7.49
C GLU A 88 6.61 -13.25 7.36
N ALA A 89 5.71 -14.12 6.90
CA ALA A 89 4.28 -13.82 6.81
C ALA A 89 3.67 -13.51 8.19
N ARG A 90 4.02 -14.28 9.23
CA ARG A 90 3.54 -14.04 10.60
C ARG A 90 4.04 -12.71 11.15
N THR A 91 5.31 -12.40 10.92
CA THR A 91 5.90 -11.12 11.32
C THR A 91 5.19 -9.96 10.65
N ALA A 92 4.96 -10.01 9.33
CA ALA A 92 4.26 -8.97 8.59
C ALA A 92 2.83 -8.72 9.11
N LEU A 93 2.08 -9.78 9.43
CA LEU A 93 0.74 -9.65 10.01
C LEU A 93 0.76 -9.05 11.42
N ASN A 94 1.74 -9.44 12.23
CA ASN A 94 1.90 -8.88 13.58
C ASN A 94 2.24 -7.39 13.52
N GLU A 95 3.12 -6.97 12.61
CA GLU A 95 3.41 -5.56 12.38
C GLU A 95 2.16 -4.77 11.97
N VAL A 96 1.37 -5.27 11.01
CA VAL A 96 0.12 -4.63 10.58
C VAL A 96 -0.89 -4.53 11.74
N THR A 97 -0.91 -5.51 12.63
CA THR A 97 -1.79 -5.50 13.81
C THR A 97 -1.35 -4.45 14.82
N GLN A 98 -0.06 -4.39 15.15
CA GLN A 98 0.50 -3.40 16.06
C GLN A 98 0.33 -1.98 15.51
N GLU A 99 0.60 -1.80 14.22
CA GLU A 99 0.44 -0.52 13.52
C GLU A 99 -1.02 -0.05 13.55
N LEU A 100 -2.00 -0.95 13.34
CA LEU A 100 -3.42 -0.59 13.45
C LEU A 100 -3.78 -0.09 14.86
N GLN A 101 -3.35 -0.82 15.90
CA GLN A 101 -3.63 -0.47 17.29
C GLN A 101 -3.01 0.88 17.66
N GLU A 102 -1.75 1.08 17.29
CA GLU A 102 -1.03 2.34 17.50
C GLU A 102 -1.77 3.49 16.83
N ARG A 103 -2.10 3.36 15.54
CA ARG A 103 -2.77 4.41 14.76
C ARG A 103 -4.12 4.78 15.33
N MET A 104 -4.93 3.79 15.67
CA MET A 104 -6.24 4.03 16.29
C MET A 104 -6.09 4.81 17.60
N HIS A 105 -5.10 4.44 18.42
CA HIS A 105 -4.83 5.14 19.66
C HIS A 105 -4.36 6.58 19.42
N ARG A 106 -3.31 6.76 18.60
CA ARG A 106 -2.70 8.06 18.32
C ARG A 106 -3.70 9.03 17.70
N TRP A 107 -4.43 8.62 16.67
CA TRP A 107 -5.40 9.51 16.02
C TRP A 107 -6.54 9.90 16.95
N LYS A 108 -7.01 8.99 17.82
CA LYS A 108 -8.00 9.32 18.86
C LYS A 108 -7.46 10.33 19.88
N GLN A 109 -6.18 10.26 20.25
CA GLN A 109 -5.57 11.27 21.11
C GLN A 109 -5.43 12.61 20.39
N ILE A 110 -5.03 12.61 19.13
CA ILE A 110 -4.89 13.84 18.35
C ILE A 110 -6.25 14.55 18.20
N GLU A 111 -7.33 13.82 17.86
CA GLU A 111 -8.69 14.40 17.80
C GLU A 111 -9.13 15.00 19.13
N ARG A 112 -8.84 14.30 20.25
CA ARG A 112 -9.14 14.79 21.60
C ARG A 112 -8.40 16.09 21.91
N LEU A 113 -7.11 16.15 21.61
CA LEU A 113 -6.29 17.34 21.85
C LEU A 113 -6.69 18.49 20.92
N CYS A 114 -7.08 18.17 19.69
CA CYS A 114 -7.41 19.18 18.69
C CYS A 114 -8.85 19.70 18.76
N GLY A 115 -9.77 18.93 19.34
CA GLY A 115 -11.18 19.32 19.48
C GLY A 115 -12.01 19.25 18.20
N PHE A 116 -11.55 18.52 17.16
CA PHE A 116 -12.28 18.33 15.91
C PHE A 116 -12.09 16.93 15.32
N ASN A 117 -13.00 16.52 14.43
CA ASN A 117 -12.94 15.23 13.75
C ASN A 117 -11.88 15.23 12.65
N ILE A 118 -11.05 14.18 12.66
CA ILE A 118 -9.97 13.89 11.71
C ILE A 118 -10.22 12.56 11.01
N ILE A 119 -10.52 11.50 11.78
CA ILE A 119 -10.67 10.13 11.27
C ILE A 119 -11.92 10.03 10.39
N ASN A 120 -13.02 10.62 10.83
CA ASN A 120 -14.25 10.71 10.04
C ASN A 120 -14.21 11.99 9.20
N ASN A 121 -13.86 11.85 7.91
CA ASN A 121 -13.68 12.95 6.98
C ASN A 121 -14.19 12.60 5.57
N ASN A 122 -14.14 13.56 4.64
CA ASN A 122 -14.69 13.42 3.27
C ASN A 122 -13.82 12.56 2.32
N GLY A 123 -12.72 11.99 2.80
CA GLY A 123 -11.80 11.13 2.06
C GLY A 123 -10.71 11.87 1.28
N LEU A 124 -9.70 11.10 0.87
CA LEU A 124 -8.46 11.60 0.26
C LEU A 124 -8.71 12.49 -0.97
N GLN A 125 -9.54 12.07 -1.91
CA GLN A 125 -9.78 12.78 -3.17
C GLN A 125 -10.36 14.18 -2.97
N PHE A 126 -11.29 14.32 -2.02
CA PHE A 126 -11.89 15.60 -1.67
C PHE A 126 -10.84 16.54 -1.02
N LEU A 127 -10.04 16.00 -0.11
CA LEU A 127 -9.01 16.76 0.61
C LEU A 127 -7.89 17.24 -0.31
N GLU A 128 -7.37 16.37 -1.18
CA GLU A 128 -6.38 16.74 -2.19
C GLU A 128 -6.93 17.83 -3.12
N SER A 129 -8.17 17.68 -3.59
CA SER A 129 -8.83 18.67 -4.45
C SER A 129 -9.00 20.03 -3.76
N THR A 130 -9.34 20.04 -2.47
CA THR A 130 -9.61 21.28 -1.72
C THR A 130 -8.31 22.00 -1.37
N LEU A 131 -7.32 21.27 -0.85
CA LEU A 131 -6.07 21.85 -0.35
C LEU A 131 -5.14 22.29 -1.50
N TYR A 132 -4.95 21.45 -2.53
CA TYR A 132 -4.02 21.77 -3.61
C TYR A 132 -4.60 22.74 -4.65
N ARG A 133 -5.93 22.75 -4.86
CA ARG A 133 -6.57 23.76 -5.73
C ARG A 133 -6.51 25.16 -5.11
N THR A 134 -6.64 25.25 -3.78
CA THR A 134 -6.52 26.52 -3.05
C THR A 134 -5.08 27.02 -3.02
N ALA A 135 -4.09 26.12 -2.89
CA ALA A 135 -2.67 26.47 -2.97
C ALA A 135 -2.26 27.01 -4.36
N ASN A 136 -2.86 26.48 -5.43
CA ASN A 136 -2.55 26.86 -6.82
C ASN A 136 -3.46 27.99 -7.36
N GLY A 137 -4.32 28.58 -6.52
CA GLY A 137 -5.31 29.61 -6.90
C GLY A 137 -4.78 30.96 -7.38
N ARG A 138 -3.47 31.10 -7.61
CA ARG A 138 -2.87 32.22 -8.36
C ARG A 138 -2.35 31.87 -9.75
N GLN A 139 -2.42 30.62 -10.19
CA GLN A 139 -2.06 30.25 -11.56
C GLN A 139 -3.24 29.63 -12.29
N GLY A 140 -3.60 30.29 -13.39
CA GLY A 140 -4.74 29.98 -14.22
C GLY A 140 -4.72 28.55 -14.76
N ARG A 141 -5.94 28.08 -15.04
CA ARG A 141 -6.32 26.91 -15.83
C ARG A 141 -5.19 26.33 -16.70
N VAL A 142 -4.75 25.13 -16.37
CA VAL A 142 -4.32 24.15 -17.37
C VAL A 142 -5.10 22.87 -17.14
N ARG A 143 -5.93 22.53 -18.14
CA ARG A 143 -6.73 21.32 -18.24
C ARG A 143 -5.78 20.18 -18.61
N MET A 144 -5.51 19.26 -17.68
CA MET A 144 -4.80 18.03 -18.00
C MET A 144 -5.85 16.92 -18.17
N SER A 145 -5.91 16.40 -19.39
CA SER A 145 -6.80 15.33 -19.84
C SER A 145 -6.40 14.01 -19.16
N SER A 146 -7.36 13.32 -18.54
CA SER A 146 -7.21 11.96 -18.05
C SER A 146 -7.33 10.99 -19.22
N SER A 147 -6.23 10.38 -19.65
CA SER A 147 -6.27 9.19 -20.49
C SER A 147 -6.24 7.96 -19.58
N GLN A 148 -7.29 7.15 -19.72
CA GLN A 148 -7.45 5.83 -19.13
C GLN A 148 -6.60 4.85 -19.95
N ASP A 149 -5.74 4.07 -19.30
CA ASP A 149 -5.14 2.89 -19.92
C ASP A 149 -5.84 1.64 -19.38
N ASP A 150 -6.64 1.05 -20.26
CA ASP A 150 -7.34 -0.23 -20.15
C ASP A 150 -6.38 -1.34 -20.61
N LEU A 151 -6.01 -2.28 -19.72
CA LEU A 151 -5.18 -3.43 -20.06
C LEU A 151 -6.08 -4.64 -20.32
N SER A 152 -6.47 -4.79 -21.60
CA SER A 152 -7.09 -6.00 -22.12
C SER A 152 -6.04 -7.11 -22.28
N VAL A 153 -6.26 -8.25 -21.61
CA VAL A 153 -5.46 -9.46 -21.76
C VAL A 153 -5.94 -10.20 -23.00
N GLY A 154 -5.23 -10.02 -24.11
CA GLY A 154 -5.42 -10.80 -25.34
C GLY A 154 -4.63 -12.11 -25.29
N ASP A 155 -5.37 -13.21 -25.19
CA ASP A 155 -4.94 -14.55 -25.59
C ASP A 155 -4.91 -14.59 -27.13
N ASP A 156 -3.78 -15.00 -27.72
CA ASP A 156 -3.78 -15.41 -29.12
C ASP A 156 -2.93 -16.66 -29.33
N THR A 157 -3.67 -17.74 -29.52
CA THR A 157 -3.28 -19.04 -30.05
C THR A 157 -2.79 -18.92 -31.50
N SER A 158 -1.48 -19.03 -31.71
CA SER A 158 -0.89 -19.09 -33.05
C SER A 158 -1.08 -20.47 -33.70
N LEU A 159 -2.02 -20.57 -34.66
CA LEU A 159 -2.12 -21.68 -35.61
C LEU A 159 -2.67 -21.20 -36.97
N CYS A 160 -1.79 -21.16 -37.98
CA CYS A 160 -1.97 -21.31 -39.45
C CYS A 160 -0.91 -20.42 -40.15
N GLY A 161 -0.17 -20.82 -41.19
CA GLY A 161 -0.36 -21.88 -42.16
C GLY A 161 -0.74 -21.28 -43.52
N SER A 162 0.27 -21.12 -44.42
CA SER A 162 0.22 -21.23 -45.90
C SER A 162 0.81 -20.04 -46.70
N GLY A 163 1.68 -20.35 -47.68
CA GLY A 163 1.61 -19.68 -48.99
C GLY A 163 2.87 -19.04 -49.62
N LYS A 164 3.83 -19.88 -50.07
CA LYS A 164 4.62 -19.90 -51.33
C LYS A 164 5.16 -18.64 -52.08
N ILE A 165 6.26 -18.92 -52.84
CA ILE A 165 6.80 -18.36 -54.11
C ILE A 165 8.11 -17.55 -53.91
N ASP A 166 9.29 -18.19 -54.04
CA ASP A 166 10.21 -18.32 -55.22
C ASP A 166 11.23 -17.13 -55.22
N ASP A 167 12.54 -17.18 -55.49
CA ASP A 167 13.49 -18.08 -56.16
C ASP A 167 14.91 -17.69 -55.67
N ALA A 168 15.88 -18.62 -55.66
CA ALA A 168 17.30 -18.44 -56.06
C ALA A 168 18.26 -19.48 -55.41
N VAL A 169 18.47 -20.58 -56.16
CA VAL A 169 19.75 -21.18 -56.55
C VAL A 169 20.96 -21.01 -55.60
N CYS A 170 21.45 -22.13 -55.06
CA CYS A 170 22.83 -22.62 -55.24
C CYS A 170 22.88 -24.15 -55.00
N ASN A 171 23.18 -24.88 -56.08
CA ASN A 171 23.87 -26.18 -56.09
C ASN A 171 25.18 -26.10 -55.26
N GLU A 172 25.84 -27.16 -54.75
CA GLU A 172 25.94 -28.54 -55.22
C GLU A 172 26.55 -29.44 -54.12
N HIS A 173 26.04 -30.68 -54.07
CA HIS A 173 26.71 -31.97 -53.84
C HIS A 173 27.78 -32.16 -52.75
N THR A 174 27.36 -32.94 -51.75
CA THR A 174 28.14 -34.00 -51.11
C THR A 174 28.35 -35.19 -52.05
N ASP A 175 29.59 -35.68 -52.11
CA ASP A 175 29.92 -37.09 -51.83
C ASP A 175 31.09 -37.10 -50.83
#